data_AF-A0AAV2CNS4-F1
#
_entry.id   AF-A0AAV2CNS4-F1
#
_cell.length_a   1.000
_cell.length_b   1.000
_cell.length_c   1.000
_cell.angle_alpha   90.00
_cell.angle_beta   90.00
_cell.angle_gamma   90.00
#
_symmetry.space_group_name_H-M   'P 1'
#
loop_
_entity.id
_entity.type
_entity.pdbx_description
1 polymer ?
#
loop_
_entity_poly.entity_id
_entity_poly.type
_entity_poly.pdbx_seq_one_letter_code
_entity_poly.pdbx_strand_id
1 'polypeptide(L)'
;MLKMGSECLIVVFRFIVLGLFVALLGRSSIGRWLFLNFSSFSSLGWFSKNGPSEDEVASASFNMWFVGRGYSDSRMSANAGDKEVDAEIITRIMDPDAGYLTTPIILLQCALIVLGQRDSLPKGVLTPRIVFGSMDLQERLQQNVIF
;
A
#
# COMPACT_ATOMS: atom_id res chain seq x y z
N MET A 1 32.13 1.90 21.04
CA MET A 1 30.67 1.90 21.27
C MET A 1 30.05 3.30 21.42
N LEU A 2 30.73 4.33 21.95
CA LEU A 2 30.11 5.66 22.18
C LEU A 2 29.83 6.50 20.91
N LYS A 3 30.48 6.20 19.77
CA LYS A 3 30.34 7.00 18.54
C LYS A 3 29.06 6.69 17.73
N MET A 4 28.47 5.49 17.86
CA MET A 4 27.21 5.15 17.17
C MET A 4 25.97 5.73 17.86
N GLY A 5 25.99 5.89 19.19
CA GLY A 5 24.85 6.42 19.95
C GLY A 5 24.58 7.92 19.70
N SER A 6 25.65 8.72 19.56
CA SER A 6 25.55 10.17 19.31
C SER A 6 24.96 10.49 17.94
N GLU A 7 25.37 9.78 16.89
CA GLU A 7 24.85 9.97 15.53
C GLU A 7 23.36 9.61 15.45
N CYS A 8 22.93 8.53 16.12
CA CYS A 8 21.51 8.16 16.20
C CYS A 8 20.66 9.24 16.88
N LEU A 9 21.13 9.81 18.00
CA LEU A 9 20.39 10.86 18.71
C LEU A 9 20.24 12.13 17.87
N ILE A 10 21.28 12.52 17.14
CA ILE A 10 21.25 13.68 16.23
C ILE A 10 20.24 13.45 15.09
N VAL A 11 20.20 12.24 14.52
CA VAL A 11 19.25 11.88 13.47
C VAL A 11 17.81 11.92 13.99
N VAL A 12 17.54 11.32 15.15
CA VAL A 12 16.21 11.34 15.77
C VAL A 12 15.77 12.77 16.08
N PHE A 13 16.64 13.59 16.64
CA PHE A 13 16.35 14.99 16.92
C PHE A 13 16.00 15.78 15.64
N ARG A 14 16.75 15.57 14.54
CA ARG A 14 16.46 16.18 13.24
C ARG A 14 15.08 15.80 12.72
N PHE A 15 14.69 14.53 12.83
CA PHE A 15 13.36 14.07 12.41
C PHE A 15 12.24 14.68 13.26
N ILE A 16 12.44 14.83 14.58
CA ILE A 16 11.47 15.49 15.46
C ILE A 16 11.28 16.96 15.08
N VAL A 17 12.38 17.70 14.87
CA VAL A 17 12.32 19.11 14.47
C VAL A 17 11.64 19.27 13.11
N LEU A 18 11.99 18.43 12.13
CA LEU A 18 11.36 18.44 10.81
C LEU A 18 9.85 18.14 10.91
N GLY A 19 9.47 17.13 11.69
CA GLY A 19 8.07 16.77 11.89
C GLY A 19 7.26 17.90 12.53
N LEU A 20 7.84 18.58 13.52
CA LEU A 20 7.19 19.72 14.19
C LEU A 20 7.04 20.93 13.25
N PHE A 21 8.05 21.18 12.41
CA PHE A 21 8.02 22.22 11.37
C PHE A 21 6.92 21.94 10.33
N VAL A 22 6.85 20.71 9.82
CA VAL A 22 5.81 20.28 8.87
C VAL A 22 4.42 20.37 9.51
N ALA A 23 4.26 19.95 10.77
CA ALA A 23 2.99 20.03 11.48
C ALA A 23 2.53 21.48 11.69
N LEU A 24 3.45 22.39 12.02
CA LEU A 24 3.15 23.81 12.22
C LEU A 24 2.75 24.48 10.90
N LEU A 25 3.54 24.30 9.84
CA LEU A 25 3.25 24.88 8.52
C LEU A 25 2.00 24.27 7.88
N GLY A 26 1.79 22.96 8.05
CA GLY A 26 0.63 22.24 7.53
C GLY A 26 -0.71 22.68 8.13
N ARG A 27 -0.71 23.29 9.33
CA ARG A 27 -1.92 23.89 9.92
C ARG A 27 -2.30 25.21 9.25
N SER A 28 -1.32 25.99 8.79
CA SER A 28 -1.57 27.27 8.14
C SER A 28 -2.00 27.08 6.68
N SER A 29 -2.83 27.98 6.15
CA SER A 29 -3.20 27.98 4.71
C SER A 29 -1.98 28.29 3.83
N ILE A 30 -1.10 29.19 4.26
CA ILE A 30 0.12 29.58 3.56
C ILE A 30 1.11 28.42 3.47
N GLY A 31 1.35 27.69 4.57
CA GLY A 31 2.26 26.54 4.58
C GLY A 31 1.74 25.39 3.72
N ARG A 32 0.43 25.09 3.76
CA ARG A 32 -0.18 24.12 2.83
C ARG A 32 -0.03 24.55 1.36
N TRP A 33 -0.29 25.82 1.06
CA TRP A 33 -0.11 26.36 -0.28
C TRP A 33 1.35 26.23 -0.75
N LEU A 34 2.32 26.51 0.13
CA LEU A 34 3.75 26.37 -0.16
C LEU A 34 4.13 24.91 -0.48
N PHE A 35 3.72 23.96 0.37
CA PHE A 35 4.03 22.54 0.19
C PHE A 35 3.42 21.96 -1.08
N LEU A 36 2.19 22.36 -1.44
CA LEU A 36 1.50 21.86 -2.63
C LEU A 36 2.05 22.48 -3.92
N ASN A 37 2.37 23.78 -3.91
CA ASN A 37 2.81 24.47 -5.13
C ASN A 37 4.31 24.34 -5.40
N PHE A 38 5.12 24.25 -4.34
CA PHE A 38 6.56 24.13 -4.40
C PHE A 38 7.03 22.83 -3.75
N SER A 39 6.44 21.70 -4.15
CA SER A 39 6.75 20.38 -3.59
C SER A 39 8.23 20.01 -3.75
N SER A 40 8.85 20.34 -4.90
CA SER A 40 10.27 20.10 -5.14
C SER A 40 11.17 20.92 -4.22
N PHE A 41 10.91 22.23 -4.05
CA PHE A 41 11.67 23.05 -3.10
C PHE A 41 11.46 22.59 -1.66
N SER A 42 10.21 22.29 -1.30
CA SER A 42 9.82 21.88 0.06
C SER A 42 10.37 20.50 0.45
N SER A 43 10.61 19.64 -0.53
CA SER A 43 11.20 18.31 -0.34
C SER A 43 12.69 18.26 -0.67
N LEU A 44 13.33 19.41 -0.93
CA LEU A 44 14.73 19.48 -1.37
C LEU A 44 15.03 18.63 -2.62
N GLY A 45 14.06 18.53 -3.52
CA GLY A 45 14.17 17.79 -4.78
C GLY A 45 13.75 16.32 -4.70
N TRP A 46 13.45 15.78 -3.50
CA TRP A 46 13.01 14.39 -3.37
C TRP A 46 11.65 14.08 -3.98
N PHE A 47 10.74 15.06 -4.02
CA PHE A 47 9.44 14.92 -4.66
C PHE A 47 9.31 15.91 -5.82
N SER A 48 9.24 15.36 -7.03
CA SER A 48 8.93 16.12 -8.24
C SER A 48 7.43 16.10 -8.52
N LYS A 49 6.89 17.18 -9.09
CA LYS A 49 5.52 17.18 -9.63
C LYS A 49 5.36 16.26 -10.84
N ASN A 50 6.46 15.95 -11.52
CA ASN A 50 6.46 15.11 -12.72
C ASN A 50 6.51 13.61 -12.40
N GLY A 51 6.57 13.23 -11.12
CA GLY A 51 6.78 11.84 -10.72
C GLY A 51 8.20 11.34 -11.01
N PRO A 52 8.46 10.03 -10.78
CA PRO A 52 9.69 9.36 -11.21
C PRO A 52 9.73 9.21 -12.73
N SER A 53 10.93 9.05 -13.27
CA SER A 53 11.14 8.70 -14.69
C SER A 53 10.71 7.26 -14.98
N GLU A 54 10.45 6.95 -16.26
CA GLU A 54 10.07 5.59 -16.68
C GLU A 54 11.16 4.55 -16.34
N ASP A 55 12.44 4.92 -16.45
CA ASP A 55 13.56 4.05 -16.08
C ASP A 55 13.62 3.77 -14.56
N GLU A 56 13.31 4.78 -13.73
CA GLU A 56 13.21 4.61 -12.27
C GLU A 56 12.04 3.69 -11.89
N VAL A 57 10.90 3.79 -12.58
CA VAL A 57 9.75 2.90 -12.38
C VAL A 57 10.07 1.48 -12.85
N ALA A 58 10.73 1.31 -14.00
CA ALA A 58 11.06 0.01 -14.56
C ALA A 58 12.17 -0.73 -13.78
N SER A 59 13.07 0.00 -13.14
CA SER A 59 14.15 -0.54 -12.32
C SER A 59 13.78 -0.75 -10.85
N ALA A 60 12.64 -0.21 -10.42
CA ALA A 60 12.11 -0.47 -9.09
C ALA A 60 11.76 -1.96 -8.93
N SER A 61 11.59 -2.38 -7.69
CA SER A 61 10.95 -3.66 -7.40
C SER A 61 10.20 -3.55 -6.08
N PHE A 62 9.06 -4.23 -6.03
CA PHE A 62 8.26 -4.31 -4.84
C PHE A 62 7.85 -5.75 -4.56
N ASN A 63 7.83 -6.09 -3.27
CA ASN A 63 7.41 -7.39 -2.78
C ASN A 63 6.47 -7.19 -1.58
N MET A 64 5.22 -7.62 -1.71
CA MET A 64 4.23 -7.62 -0.63
C MET A 64 3.91 -9.04 -0.19
N TRP A 65 3.91 -9.26 1.12
CA TRP A 65 3.48 -10.51 1.72
C TRP A 65 2.19 -10.28 2.50
N PHE A 66 1.16 -11.04 2.17
CA PHE A 66 -0.07 -11.16 2.94
C PHE A 66 -0.04 -12.48 3.69
N VAL A 67 -0.02 -12.42 5.01
CA VAL A 67 0.00 -13.60 5.88
C VAL A 67 -1.31 -13.64 6.64
N GLY A 68 -2.19 -14.58 6.28
CA GLY A 68 -3.42 -14.88 6.99
C GLY A 68 -3.21 -16.06 7.92
N ARG A 69 -3.60 -15.92 9.18
CA ARG A 69 -3.50 -16.96 10.22
C ARG A 69 -4.89 -17.26 10.77
N GLY A 70 -5.25 -18.53 10.87
CA GLY A 70 -6.57 -18.95 11.34
C GLY A 70 -6.62 -20.40 11.80
N TYR A 71 -7.84 -20.90 12.00
CA TYR A 71 -8.06 -22.29 12.38
C TYR A 71 -8.48 -23.13 11.18
N SER A 72 -7.93 -24.32 11.04
CA SER A 72 -8.28 -25.26 9.97
C SER A 72 -9.72 -25.76 10.07
N ASP A 73 -10.24 -25.86 11.30
CA ASP A 73 -11.64 -26.24 11.58
C ASP A 73 -12.40 -25.12 12.30
N SER A 74 -13.51 -24.71 11.69
CA SER A 74 -14.48 -23.75 12.22
C SER A 74 -14.96 -24.06 13.65
N ARG A 75 -15.02 -25.33 14.05
CA ARG A 75 -15.42 -25.77 15.40
C ARG A 75 -14.35 -25.48 16.46
N MET A 76 -13.08 -25.35 16.05
CA MET A 76 -11.99 -24.96 16.95
C MET A 76 -12.06 -23.47 17.29
N SER A 77 -12.58 -22.64 16.38
CA SER A 77 -12.84 -21.22 16.65
C SER A 77 -13.87 -20.97 17.75
N ALA A 78 -14.79 -21.90 18.01
CA ALA A 78 -15.84 -21.75 19.02
C ALA A 78 -15.37 -22.10 20.44
N ASN A 79 -14.27 -22.86 20.57
CA ASN A 79 -13.66 -23.28 21.84
C ASN A 79 -12.31 -22.59 22.07
N ALA A 80 -12.13 -21.39 21.52
CA ALA A 80 -10.87 -20.66 21.35
C ALA A 80 -10.16 -20.20 22.64
N GLY A 81 -10.53 -20.74 23.80
CA GLY A 81 -9.96 -20.36 25.09
C GLY A 81 -8.46 -20.65 25.23
N ASP A 82 -7.88 -21.55 24.43
CA ASP A 82 -6.46 -21.93 24.61
C ASP A 82 -5.81 -22.68 23.42
N LYS A 83 -6.40 -22.66 22.21
CA LYS A 83 -5.87 -23.42 21.07
C LYS A 83 -5.00 -22.55 20.19
N GLU A 84 -3.79 -23.01 19.89
CA GLU A 84 -2.91 -22.38 18.91
C GLU A 84 -3.55 -22.39 17.52
N VAL A 85 -3.30 -21.31 16.78
CA VAL A 85 -3.64 -21.16 15.37
C VAL A 85 -2.89 -22.24 14.58
N ASP A 86 -3.62 -23.10 13.86
CA ASP A 86 -3.07 -24.27 13.15
C ASP A 86 -3.08 -24.13 11.62
N ALA A 87 -3.60 -23.02 11.08
CA ALA A 87 -3.62 -22.74 9.65
C ALA A 87 -2.95 -21.40 9.31
N GLU A 88 -2.17 -21.39 8.24
CA GLU A 88 -1.54 -20.21 7.67
C GLU A 88 -1.73 -20.21 6.14
N ILE A 89 -2.11 -19.06 5.59
CA ILE A 89 -2.19 -18.81 4.15
C ILE A 89 -1.27 -17.64 3.85
N ILE A 90 -0.30 -17.86 2.97
CA ILE A 90 0.64 -16.83 2.52
C ILE A 90 0.35 -16.51 1.07
N THR A 91 0.13 -15.23 0.76
CA THR A 91 0.06 -14.72 -0.61
C THR A 91 1.16 -13.70 -0.82
N ARG A 92 1.85 -13.78 -1.96
CA ARG A 92 2.91 -12.85 -2.33
C ARG A 92 2.53 -12.10 -3.60
N ILE A 93 2.88 -10.83 -3.66
CA ILE A 93 2.79 -9.98 -4.85
C ILE A 93 4.20 -9.47 -5.16
N MET A 94 4.70 -9.74 -6.36
CA MET A 94 5.94 -9.16 -6.87
C MET A 94 5.72 -8.43 -8.19
N ASP A 95 6.28 -7.23 -8.30
CA ASP A 95 6.12 -6.37 -9.48
C ASP A 95 7.24 -5.31 -9.50
N PRO A 96 7.68 -4.79 -10.67
CA PRO A 96 8.60 -3.66 -10.74
C PRO A 96 8.17 -2.43 -9.93
N ASP A 97 6.90 -2.02 -9.96
CA ASP A 97 6.49 -0.84 -9.19
C ASP A 97 5.05 -0.89 -8.70
N ALA A 98 4.88 -0.71 -7.39
CA ALA A 98 3.58 -0.79 -6.73
C ALA A 98 2.61 0.34 -7.14
N GLY A 99 3.13 1.53 -7.45
CA GLY A 99 2.34 2.76 -7.55
C GLY A 99 1.83 3.09 -8.95
N TYR A 100 2.69 2.96 -9.95
CA TYR A 100 2.51 3.36 -11.34
C TYR A 100 2.18 2.18 -12.25
N LEU A 101 2.65 0.97 -11.93
CA LEU A 101 2.35 -0.23 -12.72
C LEU A 101 1.29 -1.10 -12.04
N THR A 102 1.59 -1.66 -10.87
CA THR A 102 0.71 -2.63 -10.22
C THR A 102 -0.69 -2.07 -9.93
N THR A 103 -0.76 -0.90 -9.26
CA THR A 103 -2.04 -0.34 -8.81
C THR A 103 -2.96 0.01 -9.98
N PRO A 104 -2.51 0.72 -11.04
CA PRO A 104 -3.37 0.98 -12.20
C PRO A 104 -3.86 -0.28 -12.90
N ILE A 105 -3.04 -1.32 -13.03
CA ILE A 105 -3.49 -2.55 -13.69
C ILE A 105 -4.50 -3.31 -12.81
N ILE A 106 -4.30 -3.37 -11.49
CA ILE A 106 -5.30 -3.91 -10.55
C ILE A 106 -6.63 -3.17 -10.70
N LEU A 107 -6.60 -1.84 -10.74
CA LEU A 107 -7.80 -1.02 -10.91
C LEU A 107 -8.49 -1.30 -12.26
N LEU A 108 -7.73 -1.44 -13.34
CA LEU A 108 -8.27 -1.77 -14.66
C LEU A 108 -8.95 -3.14 -14.66
N GLN A 109 -8.33 -4.17 -14.09
CA GLN A 109 -8.93 -5.50 -13.97
C GLN A 109 -10.20 -5.47 -13.11
N CYS A 110 -10.16 -4.76 -11.98
CA CYS A 110 -11.33 -4.54 -11.13
C CYS A 110 -12.48 -3.88 -11.92
N ALA A 111 -12.17 -2.84 -12.71
CA ALA A 111 -13.15 -2.14 -13.53
C ALA A 111 -13.76 -3.04 -14.61
N LEU A 112 -12.95 -3.83 -15.31
CA LEU A 112 -13.41 -4.77 -16.33
C LEU A 112 -14.38 -5.82 -15.76
N ILE A 113 -14.06 -6.36 -14.58
CA ILE A 113 -14.94 -7.31 -13.89
C ILE A 113 -16.26 -6.64 -13.49
N VAL A 114 -16.20 -5.47 -12.85
CA VAL A 114 -17.39 -4.74 -12.40
C VAL A 114 -18.28 -4.33 -13.57
N LEU A 115 -17.69 -3.94 -14.70
CA LEU A 115 -18.44 -3.60 -15.91
C LEU A 115 -19.08 -4.84 -16.54
N GLY A 116 -18.34 -5.95 -16.66
CA GLY A 116 -18.84 -7.17 -17.28
C GLY A 116 -19.91 -7.89 -16.46
N GLN A 117 -19.94 -7.69 -15.14
CA GLN A 117 -20.85 -8.38 -14.22
C GLN A 117 -21.80 -7.42 -13.49
N ARG A 118 -21.98 -6.20 -14.02
CA ARG A 118 -22.69 -5.12 -13.33
C ARG A 118 -24.09 -5.52 -12.85
N ASP A 119 -24.82 -6.28 -13.65
CA ASP A 119 -26.20 -6.68 -13.33
C ASP A 119 -26.30 -7.74 -12.23
N SER A 120 -25.22 -8.51 -12.01
CA SER A 120 -25.14 -9.49 -10.92
C SER A 120 -24.70 -8.89 -9.58
N LEU A 121 -24.23 -7.63 -9.58
CA LEU A 121 -23.70 -6.99 -8.38
C LEU A 121 -24.81 -6.25 -7.60
N PRO A 122 -24.79 -6.32 -6.26
CA PRO A 122 -25.73 -5.57 -5.43
C PRO A 122 -25.55 -4.07 -5.60
N LYS A 123 -26.64 -3.31 -5.48
CA LYS A 123 -26.58 -1.84 -5.56
C LYS A 123 -26.06 -1.27 -4.24
N GLY A 124 -25.11 -0.34 -4.32
CA GLY A 124 -24.56 0.37 -3.16
C GLY A 124 -23.05 0.54 -3.21
N VAL A 125 -22.45 0.83 -2.06
CA VAL A 125 -20.99 0.88 -1.88
C VAL A 125 -20.52 -0.52 -1.49
N LEU A 126 -19.71 -1.14 -2.36
CA LEU A 126 -19.23 -2.49 -2.17
C LEU A 126 -17.75 -2.49 -1.84
N THR A 127 -17.35 -3.34 -0.89
CA THR A 127 -15.93 -3.59 -0.62
C THR A 127 -15.38 -4.63 -1.60
N PRO A 128 -14.06 -4.62 -1.87
CA PRO A 128 -13.44 -5.60 -2.76
C PRO A 128 -13.76 -7.05 -2.40
N ARG A 129 -13.89 -7.38 -1.11
CA ARG A 129 -14.25 -8.75 -0.67
C ARG A 129 -15.62 -9.20 -1.18
N ILE A 130 -16.61 -8.30 -1.18
CA ILE A 130 -17.96 -8.60 -1.63
C ILE A 130 -17.99 -8.77 -3.15
N VAL A 131 -17.25 -7.93 -3.87
CA VAL A 131 -17.20 -7.97 -5.33
C VAL A 131 -16.36 -9.17 -5.79
N PHE A 132 -15.10 -9.24 -5.40
CA PHE A 132 -14.12 -10.14 -6.00
C PHE A 132 -13.90 -11.45 -5.24
N GLY A 133 -14.52 -11.65 -4.07
CA GLY A 133 -14.27 -12.82 -3.23
C GLY A 133 -14.64 -14.16 -3.89
N SER A 134 -15.58 -14.16 -4.83
CA SER A 134 -16.00 -15.32 -5.61
C SER A 134 -15.62 -15.22 -7.09
N MET A 135 -14.74 -14.28 -7.46
CA MET A 135 -14.38 -14.00 -8.85
C MET A 135 -12.90 -14.30 -9.11
N ASP A 136 -12.57 -14.59 -10.36
CA ASP A 136 -11.21 -14.94 -10.80
C ASP A 136 -10.27 -13.72 -10.92
N LEU A 137 -10.42 -12.71 -10.06
CA LEU A 137 -9.54 -11.52 -10.08
C LEU A 137 -8.08 -11.94 -9.90
N GLN A 138 -7.79 -12.91 -9.03
CA GLN A 138 -6.43 -13.42 -8.84
C GLN A 138 -5.86 -14.02 -10.13
N GLU A 139 -6.63 -14.88 -10.81
CA GLU A 139 -6.20 -15.51 -12.05
C GLU A 139 -5.97 -14.46 -13.15
N ARG A 140 -6.88 -13.49 -13.27
CA ARG A 140 -6.72 -12.36 -14.20
C ARG A 140 -5.46 -11.54 -13.91
N LEU A 141 -5.15 -11.29 -12.65
CA LEU A 141 -3.94 -10.56 -12.27
C LEU A 141 -2.69 -11.39 -12.57
N GLN A 142 -2.73 -12.71 -12.37
CA GLN A 142 -1.62 -13.60 -12.74
C GLN A 142 -1.38 -13.66 -14.25
N GLN A 143 -2.45 -13.67 -15.04
CA GLN A 143 -2.34 -13.70 -16.51
C GLN A 143 -1.84 -12.37 -17.10
N ASN A 144 -2.11 -11.24 -16.44
CA ASN A 144 -1.85 -9.92 -17.01
C ASN A 144 -0.70 -9.16 -16.34
N VAL A 145 -0.24 -9.55 -15.14
CA VAL A 145 0.65 -8.69 -14.32
C VAL A 145 1.56 -9.43 -13.32
N ILE A 146 1.00 -10.24 -12.41
CA ILE A 146 1.61 -10.55 -11.09
C ILE A 146 2.09 -12.02 -10.99
N PHE A 147 3.35 -12.24 -10.61
CA PHE A 147 3.88 -13.56 -10.21
C PHE A 147 3.96 -13.73 -8.68
#